data_AF-M1WSW6-F1
#
_entry.id   AF-M1WSW6-F1
#
_cell.length_a   1.000
_cell.length_b   1.000
_cell.length_c   1.000
_cell.angle_alpha   90.00
_cell.angle_beta   90.00
_cell.angle_gamma   90.00
#
_symmetry.space_group_name_H-M   'P 1'
#
loop_
_entity.id
_entity.type
_entity.pdbx_description
1 polymer ?
#
loop_
_entity_poly.entity_id
_entity_poly.type
_entity_poly.pdbx_seq_one_letter_code
_entity_poly.pdbx_strand_id
1 'polypeptide(L)'
;MKYFALLLVPILAISLCSQCLAEVPAGVFYKVIKSERVESGVCALDIEINKKVDKIGLAGLADHLRNREPVVYEDMCINFYLEGEHLANGAWAVARFSPELKVKVLGLSLEDEKKIMSQSLPIAGEILGQWLNELPHLGSLYTLIRHEKTYSLVRMFPDGRRDISSLMMVSEDGRQSFAEAGDAQEGKSYQITTHGDLEIKIGERELMTLSPVHSH
;
A
#
# COMPACT_ATOMS: atom_id res chain seq x y z
N MET A 1 68.63 -32.81 -19.27
CA MET A 1 67.77 -31.66 -19.63
C MET A 1 66.73 -32.10 -20.65
N LYS A 2 65.50 -32.39 -20.22
CA LYS A 2 64.31 -32.42 -21.09
C LYS A 2 63.14 -31.84 -20.29
N TYR A 3 62.46 -30.90 -20.93
CA TYR A 3 61.57 -29.92 -20.32
C TYR A 3 60.22 -30.50 -19.90
N PHE A 4 59.70 -29.98 -18.79
CA PHE A 4 58.32 -29.98 -18.33
C PHE A 4 57.37 -29.51 -19.44
N ALA A 5 56.27 -30.23 -19.66
CA ALA A 5 55.08 -29.70 -20.34
C ALA A 5 53.88 -29.94 -19.42
N LEU A 6 53.59 -28.95 -18.58
CA LEU A 6 52.43 -28.90 -17.72
C LEU A 6 51.23 -28.44 -18.57
N LEU A 7 50.30 -29.33 -18.87
CA LEU A 7 49.04 -28.99 -19.55
C LEU A 7 48.12 -28.30 -18.54
N LEU A 8 48.01 -26.98 -18.67
CA LEU A 8 47.07 -26.15 -17.91
C LEU A 8 45.71 -26.18 -18.62
N VAL A 9 44.77 -26.93 -18.05
CA VAL A 9 43.36 -26.91 -18.49
C VAL A 9 42.70 -25.68 -17.86
N PRO A 10 42.14 -24.73 -18.64
CA PRO A 10 41.38 -23.64 -18.06
C PRO A 10 40.05 -24.20 -17.54
N ILE A 11 39.91 -24.23 -16.21
CA ILE A 11 38.63 -24.50 -15.56
C ILE A 11 37.75 -23.28 -15.84
N LEU A 12 36.81 -23.44 -16.77
CA LEU A 12 35.75 -22.48 -17.05
C LEU A 12 34.86 -22.40 -15.79
N ALA A 13 35.05 -21.36 -14.98
CA ALA A 13 34.17 -21.09 -13.85
C ALA A 13 32.79 -20.71 -14.41
N ILE A 14 31.89 -21.68 -14.47
CA ILE A 14 30.47 -21.44 -14.73
C ILE A 14 29.96 -20.68 -13.50
N SER A 15 29.93 -19.35 -13.62
CA SER A 15 29.22 -18.49 -12.70
C SER A 15 27.74 -18.83 -12.82
N LEU A 16 27.27 -19.73 -11.96
CA LEU A 16 25.86 -19.89 -11.63
C LEU A 16 25.44 -18.58 -10.97
N CYS A 17 25.14 -17.58 -11.80
CA CYS A 17 24.28 -16.50 -11.41
C CYS A 17 22.93 -17.15 -11.13
N SER A 18 22.72 -17.54 -9.87
CA SER A 18 21.42 -17.97 -9.37
C SER A 18 20.46 -16.82 -9.64
N GLN A 19 19.77 -16.88 -10.77
CA GLN A 19 18.52 -16.17 -10.94
C GLN A 19 17.59 -16.84 -9.94
N CYS A 20 17.54 -16.27 -8.73
CA CYS A 20 16.53 -16.61 -7.76
C CYS A 20 15.21 -16.16 -8.40
N LEU A 21 14.55 -17.07 -9.12
CA LEU A 21 13.22 -16.83 -9.63
C LEU A 21 12.36 -16.67 -8.37
N ALA A 22 12.00 -15.42 -8.05
CA ALA A 22 11.21 -15.15 -6.86
C ALA A 22 9.83 -15.80 -7.09
N GLU A 23 9.52 -16.81 -6.28
CA GLU A 23 8.26 -17.54 -6.37
C GLU A 23 7.10 -16.64 -5.91
N VAL A 24 5.90 -16.84 -6.45
CA VAL A 24 4.70 -16.10 -5.99
C VAL A 24 4.56 -16.31 -4.47
N PRO A 25 4.46 -15.24 -3.67
CA PRO A 25 4.42 -15.39 -2.21
C PRO A 25 3.24 -16.21 -1.74
N ALA A 26 3.47 -17.04 -0.72
CA ALA A 26 2.46 -17.93 -0.19
C ALA A 26 1.19 -17.19 0.27
N GLY A 27 0.03 -17.71 -0.18
CA GLY A 27 -1.29 -17.18 0.16
C GLY A 27 -1.60 -15.79 -0.41
N VAL A 28 -0.87 -15.35 -1.45
CA VAL A 28 -1.27 -14.21 -2.28
C VAL A 28 -2.12 -14.75 -3.44
N PHE A 29 -3.34 -14.26 -3.51
CA PHE A 29 -4.24 -14.45 -4.64
C PHE A 29 -4.28 -13.17 -5.45
N TYR A 30 -4.36 -13.30 -6.77
CA TYR A 30 -4.47 -12.15 -7.65
C TYR A 30 -5.54 -12.37 -8.71
N LYS A 31 -6.11 -11.26 -9.18
CA LYS A 31 -7.05 -11.20 -10.29
C LYS A 31 -6.58 -10.15 -11.28
N VAL A 32 -6.50 -10.51 -12.57
CA VAL A 32 -6.28 -9.52 -13.62
C VAL A 32 -7.59 -8.78 -13.85
N ILE A 33 -7.60 -7.48 -13.58
CA ILE A 33 -8.79 -6.62 -13.69
C ILE A 33 -8.78 -5.80 -14.98
N LYS A 34 -7.60 -5.50 -15.51
CA LYS A 34 -7.43 -4.90 -16.85
C LYS A 34 -6.14 -5.40 -17.49
N SER A 35 -6.14 -5.54 -18.81
CA SER A 35 -4.94 -5.82 -19.58
C SER A 35 -4.95 -5.09 -20.91
N GLU A 36 -3.81 -4.53 -21.29
CA GLU A 36 -3.60 -3.84 -22.55
C GLU A 36 -2.29 -4.32 -23.17
N ARG A 37 -2.32 -4.61 -24.47
CA ARG A 37 -1.17 -5.10 -25.24
C ARG A 37 -1.15 -4.33 -26.54
N VAL A 38 -0.02 -3.71 -26.84
CA VAL A 38 0.18 -2.94 -28.08
C VAL A 38 1.23 -3.66 -28.92
N GLU A 39 1.00 -3.73 -30.24
CA GLU A 39 1.92 -4.38 -31.20
C GLU A 39 3.34 -3.81 -31.13
N SER A 40 3.50 -2.57 -30.65
CA SER A 40 4.79 -1.91 -30.43
C SER A 40 5.61 -2.47 -29.25
N GLY A 41 5.28 -3.66 -28.73
CA GLY A 41 6.05 -4.30 -27.65
C GLY A 41 5.76 -3.76 -26.24
N VAL A 42 4.59 -3.14 -26.03
CA VAL A 42 4.16 -2.62 -24.73
C VAL A 42 3.04 -3.48 -24.14
N CYS A 43 3.14 -3.79 -22.85
CA CYS A 43 2.11 -4.47 -22.08
C CYS A 43 1.80 -3.71 -20.78
N ALA A 44 0.52 -3.55 -20.46
CA ALA A 44 0.07 -3.03 -19.17
C ALA A 44 -0.95 -3.99 -18.55
N LEU A 45 -0.72 -4.36 -17.29
CA LEU A 45 -1.64 -5.16 -16.50
C LEU A 45 -2.06 -4.36 -15.26
N ASP A 46 -3.36 -4.29 -15.01
CA ASP A 46 -3.88 -3.90 -13.71
C ASP A 46 -4.33 -5.18 -13.01
N ILE A 47 -3.81 -5.41 -11.80
CA ILE A 47 -4.09 -6.60 -11.01
C ILE A 47 -4.54 -6.23 -9.61
N GLU A 48 -5.56 -6.92 -9.13
CA GLU A 48 -6.02 -6.86 -7.75
C GLU A 48 -5.35 -7.99 -6.96
N ILE A 49 -4.84 -7.68 -5.76
CA ILE A 49 -4.22 -8.63 -4.83
C ILE A 49 -4.94 -8.60 -3.48
N ASN A 50 -5.13 -9.76 -2.87
CA ASN A 50 -5.93 -9.90 -1.65
C ASN A 50 -5.25 -9.38 -0.37
N LYS A 51 -3.94 -9.09 -0.41
CA LYS A 51 -3.17 -8.60 0.73
C LYS A 51 -1.89 -7.90 0.29
N LYS A 52 -1.35 -7.05 1.15
CA LYS A 52 -0.04 -6.45 0.98
C LYS A 52 1.06 -7.51 0.96
N VAL A 53 2.11 -7.20 0.20
CA VAL A 53 3.28 -8.05 0.01
C VAL A 53 4.53 -7.17 0.11
N ASP A 54 5.65 -7.70 0.55
CA ASP A 54 6.90 -6.94 0.49
C ASP A 54 7.40 -6.77 -0.96
N LYS A 55 8.46 -5.97 -1.14
CA LYS A 55 9.03 -5.71 -2.46
C LYS A 55 9.57 -6.97 -3.15
N ILE A 56 10.06 -7.94 -2.37
CA ILE A 56 10.60 -9.19 -2.92
C ILE A 56 9.46 -10.02 -3.49
N GLY A 57 8.36 -10.13 -2.75
CA GLY A 57 7.18 -10.84 -3.21
C GLY A 57 6.46 -10.17 -4.36
N LEU A 58 6.43 -8.82 -4.39
CA LEU A 58 5.97 -8.07 -5.57
C LEU A 58 6.84 -8.33 -6.79
N ALA A 59 8.16 -8.42 -6.62
CA ALA A 59 9.06 -8.75 -7.72
C ALA A 59 8.81 -10.17 -8.25
N GLY A 60 8.66 -11.15 -7.36
CA GLY A 60 8.32 -12.52 -7.75
C GLY A 60 6.98 -12.65 -8.46
N LEU A 61 5.96 -11.92 -7.98
CA LEU A 61 4.67 -11.87 -8.66
C LEU A 61 4.77 -11.20 -10.04
N ALA A 62 5.56 -10.13 -10.16
CA ALA A 62 5.80 -9.46 -11.44
C ALA A 62 6.51 -10.38 -12.45
N ASP A 63 7.54 -11.11 -12.02
CA ASP A 63 8.25 -12.09 -12.85
C ASP A 63 7.33 -13.23 -13.27
N HIS A 64 6.53 -13.76 -12.33
CA HIS A 64 5.53 -14.77 -12.62
C HIS A 64 4.53 -14.31 -13.69
N LEU A 65 4.02 -13.08 -13.59
CA LEU A 65 3.10 -12.52 -14.57
C LEU A 65 3.76 -12.32 -15.94
N ARG A 66 4.98 -11.78 -15.96
CA ARG A 66 5.76 -11.59 -17.20
C ARG A 66 6.00 -12.92 -17.91
N ASN A 67 6.35 -13.98 -17.18
CA ASN A 67 6.64 -15.30 -17.74
C ASN A 67 5.38 -16.02 -18.27
N ARG A 68 4.18 -15.53 -17.95
CA ARG A 68 2.91 -16.05 -18.48
C ARG A 68 2.43 -15.34 -19.73
N GLU A 69 3.02 -14.20 -20.07
CA GLU A 69 2.71 -13.53 -21.33
C GLU A 69 3.26 -14.34 -22.51
N PRO A 70 2.55 -14.35 -23.66
CA PRO A 70 2.93 -15.18 -24.81
C PRO A 70 4.23 -14.72 -25.48
N VAL A 71 4.65 -13.48 -25.23
CA VAL A 71 5.86 -12.87 -25.76
C VAL A 71 6.54 -12.04 -24.67
N VAL A 72 7.83 -11.81 -24.84
CA VAL A 72 8.58 -10.88 -23.98
C VAL A 72 8.38 -9.46 -24.49
N TYR A 73 7.67 -8.64 -23.72
CA TYR A 73 7.48 -7.22 -24.00
C TYR A 73 8.73 -6.41 -23.61
N GLU A 74 9.05 -5.38 -24.40
CA GLU A 74 10.16 -4.45 -24.13
C GLU A 74 9.86 -3.55 -22.92
N ASP A 75 8.59 -3.16 -22.80
CA ASP A 75 8.07 -2.36 -21.70
C ASP A 75 6.80 -3.01 -21.15
N MET A 76 6.90 -3.52 -19.92
CA MET A 76 5.75 -4.13 -19.23
C MET A 76 5.53 -3.41 -17.91
N CYS A 77 4.34 -2.84 -17.73
CA CYS A 77 3.91 -2.20 -16.50
C CYS A 77 2.82 -3.05 -15.82
N ILE A 78 2.98 -3.29 -14.52
CA ILE A 78 2.04 -4.04 -13.71
C ILE A 78 1.65 -3.16 -12.54
N ASN A 79 0.38 -2.76 -12.50
CA ASN A 79 -0.21 -1.95 -11.44
C ASN A 79 -0.92 -2.89 -10.46
N PHE A 80 -0.53 -2.84 -9.19
CA PHE A 80 -1.11 -3.65 -8.11
C PHE A 80 -2.09 -2.81 -7.29
N TYR A 81 -3.32 -3.28 -7.17
CA TYR A 81 -4.39 -2.72 -6.36
C TYR A 81 -4.69 -3.66 -5.20
N LEU A 82 -4.97 -3.14 -4.01
CA LEU A 82 -5.45 -3.99 -2.92
C LEU A 82 -6.93 -4.32 -3.14
N GLU A 83 -7.35 -5.53 -2.77
CA GLU A 83 -8.74 -5.96 -2.85
C GLU A 83 -9.67 -4.98 -2.13
N GLY A 84 -10.76 -4.58 -2.81
CA GLY A 84 -11.69 -3.59 -2.31
C GLY A 84 -11.29 -2.13 -2.59
N GLU A 85 -10.10 -1.87 -3.12
CA GLU A 85 -9.73 -0.53 -3.59
C GLU A 85 -10.37 -0.21 -4.95
N HIS A 86 -10.92 0.99 -5.09
CA HIS A 86 -11.38 1.48 -6.37
C HIS A 86 -10.21 1.83 -7.28
N LEU A 87 -10.27 1.46 -8.57
CA LEU A 87 -9.27 1.84 -9.58
C LEU A 87 -8.97 3.35 -9.61
N ALA A 88 -9.95 4.18 -9.24
CA ALA A 88 -9.82 5.64 -9.16
C ALA A 88 -8.84 6.11 -8.07
N ASN A 89 -8.55 5.28 -7.07
CA ASN A 89 -7.65 5.59 -5.96
C ASN A 89 -6.17 5.43 -6.33
N GLY A 90 -5.89 4.92 -7.53
CA GLY A 90 -4.55 4.63 -8.01
C GLY A 90 -4.02 3.29 -7.50
N ALA A 91 -2.94 2.82 -8.10
CA ALA A 91 -2.32 1.55 -7.73
C ALA A 91 -1.54 1.68 -6.42
N TRP A 92 -1.74 0.74 -5.49
CA TRP A 92 -0.97 0.64 -4.26
C TRP A 92 0.53 0.39 -4.53
N ALA A 93 0.86 -0.40 -5.55
CA ALA A 93 2.23 -0.61 -6.01
C ALA A 93 2.32 -0.73 -7.53
N VAL A 94 3.54 -0.57 -8.06
CA VAL A 94 3.83 -0.73 -9.48
C VAL A 94 5.12 -1.52 -9.66
N ALA A 95 5.11 -2.47 -10.59
CA ALA A 95 6.30 -3.10 -11.14
C ALA A 95 6.42 -2.70 -12.61
N ARG A 96 7.61 -2.30 -13.04
CA ARG A 96 7.89 -1.99 -14.45
C ARG A 96 9.15 -2.70 -14.92
N PHE A 97 9.05 -3.37 -16.05
CA PHE A 97 10.17 -3.93 -16.79
C PHE A 97 10.55 -2.97 -17.91
N SER A 98 11.72 -2.32 -17.80
CA SER A 98 12.23 -1.44 -18.85
C SER A 98 13.75 -1.22 -18.72
N PRO A 99 14.61 -2.12 -19.23
CA PRO A 99 14.42 -3.56 -19.45
C PRO A 99 14.54 -4.39 -18.15
N GLU A 100 15.14 -3.80 -17.11
CA GLU A 100 15.23 -4.37 -15.77
C GLU A 100 13.92 -4.15 -14.99
N LEU A 101 13.65 -5.03 -14.03
CA LEU A 101 12.52 -4.91 -13.12
C LEU A 101 12.76 -3.82 -12.07
N LYS A 102 11.84 -2.85 -11.99
CA LYS A 102 11.76 -1.86 -10.91
C LYS A 102 10.42 -1.99 -10.20
N VAL A 103 10.47 -2.22 -8.90
CA VAL A 103 9.28 -2.28 -8.04
C VAL A 103 9.22 -1.06 -7.13
N LYS A 104 8.06 -0.40 -7.09
CA LYS A 104 7.78 0.74 -6.22
C LYS A 104 6.44 0.53 -5.52
N VAL A 105 6.46 0.60 -4.20
CA VAL A 105 5.23 0.72 -3.40
C VAL A 105 4.89 2.20 -3.33
N LEU A 106 3.67 2.56 -3.73
CA LEU A 106 3.17 3.93 -3.78
C LEU A 106 2.32 4.25 -2.55
N GLY A 107 1.49 3.29 -2.11
CA GLY A 107 0.70 3.35 -0.87
C GLY A 107 1.49 3.00 0.38
N LEU A 108 0.79 2.64 1.46
CA LEU A 108 1.43 2.29 2.72
C LEU A 108 2.07 0.90 2.65
N SER A 109 3.40 0.84 2.77
CA SER A 109 4.14 -0.43 2.76
C SER A 109 3.96 -1.22 4.05
N LEU A 110 4.19 -2.54 4.02
CA LEU A 110 4.17 -3.38 5.24
C LEU A 110 5.17 -2.90 6.30
N GLU A 111 6.33 -2.38 5.87
CA GLU A 111 7.34 -1.86 6.79
C GLU A 111 6.87 -0.56 7.43
N ASP A 112 6.31 0.34 6.63
CA ASP A 112 5.82 1.64 7.09
C ASP A 112 4.59 1.51 7.98
N GLU A 113 3.69 0.58 7.66
CA GLU A 113 2.56 0.22 8.51
C GLU A 113 3.05 -0.26 9.87
N LYS A 114 3.98 -1.23 9.92
CA LYS A 114 4.59 -1.70 11.17
C LYS A 114 5.24 -0.56 11.95
N LYS A 115 5.96 0.33 11.26
CA LYS A 115 6.56 1.51 11.89
C LYS A 115 5.50 2.37 12.55
N ILE A 116 4.45 2.78 11.83
CA ILE A 116 3.39 3.63 12.38
C ILE A 116 2.67 2.94 13.55
N MET A 117 2.29 1.67 13.38
CA MET A 117 1.58 0.90 14.40
C MET A 117 2.40 0.72 15.69
N SER A 118 3.73 0.77 15.60
CA SER A 118 4.62 0.72 16.77
C SER A 118 4.84 2.06 17.46
N GLN A 119 4.38 3.18 16.88
CA GLN A 119 4.55 4.51 17.48
C GLN A 119 3.58 4.69 18.65
N SER A 120 4.08 5.28 19.73
CA SER A 120 3.24 5.72 20.85
C SER A 120 2.39 6.92 20.46
N LEU A 121 1.11 6.92 20.83
CA LEU A 121 0.24 8.08 20.65
C LEU A 121 0.80 9.30 21.41
N PRO A 122 0.71 10.51 20.82
CA PRO A 122 1.23 11.75 21.43
C PRO A 122 0.39 12.23 22.61
N ILE A 123 -0.84 11.75 22.74
CA ILE A 123 -1.84 12.23 23.70
C ILE A 123 -2.53 11.02 24.35
N ALA A 124 -2.79 11.14 25.65
CA ALA A 124 -3.56 10.13 26.40
C ALA A 124 -5.06 10.30 26.13
N GLY A 125 -5.82 9.24 26.33
CA GLY A 125 -7.28 9.23 26.18
C GLY A 125 -7.79 7.85 25.79
N GLU A 126 -9.09 7.74 25.62
CA GLU A 126 -9.72 6.51 25.16
C GLU A 126 -9.71 6.46 23.63
N ILE A 127 -9.15 5.40 23.06
CA ILE A 127 -9.15 5.19 21.61
C ILE A 127 -10.54 4.71 21.21
N LEU A 128 -11.25 5.50 20.40
CA LEU A 128 -12.55 5.13 19.85
C LEU A 128 -12.43 4.33 18.55
N GLY A 129 -11.33 4.50 17.83
CA GLY A 129 -11.07 3.77 16.60
C GLY A 129 -9.74 4.15 15.96
N GLN A 130 -9.28 3.26 15.09
CA GLN A 130 -8.08 3.43 14.29
C GLN A 130 -8.32 2.96 12.86
N TRP A 131 -7.81 3.72 11.88
CA TRP A 131 -8.04 3.48 10.47
C TRP A 131 -6.77 3.73 9.66
N LEU A 132 -6.43 2.82 8.76
CA LEU A 132 -5.28 2.98 7.87
C LEU A 132 -5.71 3.65 6.57
N ASN A 133 -4.95 4.68 6.19
CA ASN A 133 -5.04 5.27 4.86
C ASN A 133 -4.02 4.59 3.95
N GLU A 134 -4.51 3.81 3.00
CA GLU A 134 -3.72 3.04 2.03
C GLU A 134 -3.39 3.82 0.76
N LEU A 135 -3.96 5.01 0.59
CA LEU A 135 -3.86 5.76 -0.65
C LEU A 135 -2.40 6.05 -1.03
N PRO A 136 -2.06 5.96 -2.32
CA PRO A 136 -0.75 6.32 -2.84
C PRO A 136 -0.26 7.67 -2.32
N HIS A 137 0.95 7.68 -1.77
CA HIS A 137 1.65 8.84 -1.22
C HIS A 137 1.02 9.48 0.03
N LEU A 138 -0.08 8.93 0.53
CA LEU A 138 -0.83 9.45 1.69
C LEU A 138 -0.90 8.46 2.87
N GLY A 139 -0.10 7.39 2.80
CA GLY A 139 0.05 6.36 3.83
C GLY A 139 0.11 6.93 5.25
N SER A 140 -0.91 6.66 6.06
CA SER A 140 -1.01 7.19 7.44
C SER A 140 -1.99 6.41 8.30
N LEU A 141 -1.84 6.50 9.63
CA LEU A 141 -2.79 5.95 10.60
C LEU A 141 -3.60 7.09 11.21
N TYR A 142 -4.92 6.99 11.12
CA TYR A 142 -5.86 7.86 11.81
C TYR A 142 -6.25 7.20 13.13
N THR A 143 -6.20 7.95 14.23
CA THR A 143 -6.65 7.48 15.56
C THR A 143 -7.57 8.54 16.15
N LEU A 144 -8.83 8.16 16.40
CA LEU A 144 -9.79 9.02 17.09
C LEU A 144 -9.71 8.74 18.58
N ILE A 145 -9.47 9.80 19.36
CA ILE A 145 -9.27 9.74 20.81
C ILE A 145 -10.32 10.59 21.49
N ARG A 146 -11.01 9.99 22.46
CA ARG A 146 -11.91 10.67 23.38
C ARG A 146 -11.15 11.07 24.64
N HIS A 147 -11.26 12.34 24.97
CA HIS A 147 -10.97 12.92 26.29
C HIS A 147 -12.31 13.17 27.00
N GLU A 148 -12.29 13.58 28.26
CA GLU A 148 -13.50 13.74 29.09
C GLU A 148 -14.71 14.35 28.35
N LYS A 149 -14.52 15.47 27.66
CA LYS A 149 -15.59 16.18 26.89
C LYS A 149 -15.15 16.66 25.51
N THR A 150 -13.97 16.27 25.06
CA THR A 150 -13.38 16.72 23.80
C THR A 150 -12.81 15.54 23.03
N TYR A 151 -12.66 15.71 21.73
CA TYR A 151 -12.16 14.67 20.84
C TYR A 151 -10.91 15.15 20.11
N SER A 152 -10.04 14.22 19.76
CA SER A 152 -8.86 14.51 18.93
C SER A 152 -8.72 13.45 17.85
N LEU A 153 -8.43 13.89 16.63
CA LEU A 153 -8.02 13.01 15.55
C LEU A 153 -6.52 13.16 15.36
N VAL A 154 -5.78 12.09 15.64
CA VAL A 154 -4.34 12.01 15.42
C VAL A 154 -4.09 11.30 14.11
N ARG A 155 -3.39 11.94 13.19
CA ARG A 155 -2.85 11.32 11.98
C ARG A 155 -1.36 11.11 12.16
N MET A 156 -0.89 9.86 12.09
CA MET A 156 0.52 9.50 12.21
C MET A 156 1.08 9.00 10.87
N PHE A 157 2.31 9.41 10.57
CA PHE A 157 3.01 9.06 9.33
C PHE A 157 4.22 8.15 9.63
N PRO A 158 4.71 7.39 8.62
CA PRO A 158 5.84 6.47 8.81
C PRO A 158 7.13 7.17 9.24
N ASP A 159 7.29 8.43 8.83
CA ASP A 159 8.43 9.28 9.17
C ASP A 159 8.36 9.87 10.60
N GLY A 160 7.31 9.53 11.36
CA GLY A 160 7.10 10.00 12.73
C GLY A 160 6.42 11.36 12.83
N ARG A 161 6.13 12.04 11.70
CA ARG A 161 5.30 13.25 11.71
C ARG A 161 3.89 12.92 12.19
N ARG A 162 3.23 13.95 12.73
CA ARG A 162 1.92 13.85 13.35
C ARG A 162 1.11 15.11 13.05
N ASP A 163 -0.14 14.92 12.67
CA ASP A 163 -1.14 15.98 12.66
C ASP A 163 -2.16 15.67 13.75
N ILE A 164 -2.55 16.68 14.53
CA ILE A 164 -3.55 16.54 15.60
C ILE A 164 -4.63 17.58 15.37
N SER A 165 -5.85 17.13 15.08
CA SER A 165 -7.04 17.98 14.96
C SER A 165 -7.89 17.88 16.22
N SER A 166 -8.27 19.03 16.79
CA SER A 166 -9.25 19.10 17.87
C SER A 166 -10.67 19.05 17.29
N LEU A 167 -11.48 18.14 17.80
CA LEU A 167 -12.81 17.85 17.28
C LEU A 167 -13.91 18.11 18.32
N MET A 168 -15.08 18.49 17.82
CA MET A 168 -16.34 18.54 18.55
C MET A 168 -17.31 17.51 17.97
N MET A 169 -18.06 16.84 18.84
CA MET A 169 -19.14 15.95 18.42
C MET A 169 -20.35 16.78 18.00
N VAL A 170 -20.92 16.46 16.83
CA VAL A 170 -22.03 17.20 16.23
C VAL A 170 -23.35 16.44 16.35
N SER A 171 -23.33 15.11 16.30
CA SER A 171 -24.51 14.26 16.48
C SER A 171 -24.12 12.87 16.98
N GLU A 172 -25.04 12.27 17.74
CA GLU A 172 -24.96 10.91 18.28
C GLU A 172 -26.16 10.03 17.85
N ASP A 173 -27.10 10.56 17.07
CA ASP A 173 -28.30 9.84 16.61
C ASP A 173 -27.95 8.88 15.46
N GLY A 174 -27.41 7.70 15.83
CA GLY A 174 -27.15 6.56 14.95
C GLY A 174 -25.85 6.61 14.15
N ARG A 175 -25.19 7.78 14.06
CA ARG A 175 -23.85 7.97 13.46
C ARG A 175 -23.03 8.94 14.30
N GLN A 176 -21.89 8.50 14.81
CA GLN A 176 -20.97 9.38 15.53
C GLN A 176 -20.30 10.33 14.52
N SER A 177 -20.65 11.61 14.60
CA SER A 177 -20.16 12.64 13.68
C SER A 177 -19.35 13.69 14.43
N PHE A 178 -18.18 14.02 13.87
CA PHE A 178 -17.24 14.97 14.43
C PHE A 178 -16.88 16.05 13.42
N ALA A 179 -16.69 17.28 13.89
CA ALA A 179 -16.23 18.41 13.09
C ALA A 179 -15.03 19.09 13.78
N GLU A 180 -14.15 19.70 12.99
CA GLU A 180 -13.04 20.50 13.52
C GLU A 180 -13.57 21.70 14.31
N ALA A 181 -12.99 21.96 15.48
CA ALA A 181 -13.44 23.02 16.36
C ALA A 181 -13.30 24.40 15.68
N GLY A 182 -14.44 25.07 15.44
CA GLY A 182 -14.48 26.41 14.86
C GLY A 182 -14.97 26.50 13.40
N ASP A 183 -15.27 25.38 12.74
CA ASP A 183 -15.64 25.37 11.31
C ASP A 183 -16.82 24.43 10.98
N ALA A 184 -17.96 24.68 11.64
CA ALA A 184 -19.10 23.76 11.64
C ALA A 184 -19.96 23.74 10.35
N GLN A 185 -19.75 24.65 9.39
CA GLN A 185 -20.63 24.76 8.21
C GLN A 185 -19.96 24.49 6.85
N GLU A 186 -18.63 24.62 6.73
CA GLU A 186 -17.88 24.30 5.49
C GLU A 186 -16.62 23.44 5.72
N GLY A 187 -16.31 23.13 6.98
CA GLY A 187 -15.12 22.40 7.39
C GLY A 187 -15.15 20.90 7.08
N LYS A 188 -14.00 20.25 7.29
CA LYS A 188 -13.89 18.79 7.23
C LYS A 188 -14.69 18.15 8.36
N SER A 189 -15.50 17.15 8.02
CA SER A 189 -16.20 16.30 8.98
C SER A 189 -15.74 14.86 8.89
N TYR A 190 -15.88 14.17 10.02
CA TYR A 190 -15.45 12.79 10.22
C TYR A 190 -16.64 12.00 10.77
N GLN A 191 -17.06 10.95 10.08
CA GLN A 191 -18.22 10.13 10.46
C GLN A 191 -17.80 8.67 10.62
N ILE A 192 -18.13 8.08 11.75
CA ILE A 192 -17.98 6.64 11.95
C ILE A 192 -19.26 5.95 11.49
N THR A 193 -19.14 5.06 10.51
CA THR A 193 -20.27 4.30 9.97
C THR A 193 -20.70 3.20 10.96
N THR A 194 -21.86 2.61 10.71
CA THR A 194 -22.32 1.44 11.50
C THR A 194 -21.43 0.21 11.33
N HIS A 195 -20.60 0.17 10.29
CA HIS A 195 -19.61 -0.89 10.07
C HIS A 195 -18.25 -0.56 10.70
N GLY A 196 -18.12 0.62 11.31
CA GLY A 196 -16.89 1.08 11.94
C GLY A 196 -15.90 1.76 10.98
N ASP A 197 -16.27 2.00 9.73
CA ASP A 197 -15.45 2.77 8.79
C ASP A 197 -15.42 4.25 9.16
N LEU A 198 -14.36 4.95 8.79
CA LEU A 198 -14.24 6.41 8.93
C LEU A 198 -14.45 7.08 7.57
N GLU A 199 -15.59 7.74 7.41
CA GLU A 199 -15.87 8.63 6.28
C GLU A 199 -15.32 10.02 6.56
N ILE A 200 -14.54 10.58 5.63
CA ILE A 200 -14.01 11.94 5.68
C ILE A 200 -14.70 12.76 4.60
N LYS A 201 -15.33 13.87 4.99
CA LYS A 201 -16.15 14.70 4.08
C LYS A 201 -15.75 16.18 4.15
N ILE A 202 -16.02 16.90 3.07
CA ILE A 202 -16.06 18.38 3.04
C ILE A 202 -17.45 18.78 2.60
N GLY A 203 -18.21 19.44 3.48
CA GLY A 203 -19.65 19.60 3.30
C GLY A 203 -20.32 18.23 3.06
N GLU A 204 -21.10 18.12 1.99
CA GLU A 204 -21.78 16.89 1.57
C GLU A 204 -20.91 15.94 0.72
N ARG A 205 -19.70 16.36 0.34
CA ARG A 205 -18.83 15.57 -0.55
C ARG A 205 -17.95 14.62 0.26
N GLU A 206 -18.07 13.33 -0.01
CA GLU A 206 -17.09 12.32 0.44
C GLU A 206 -15.74 12.55 -0.22
N LEU A 207 -14.70 12.68 0.59
CA LEU A 207 -13.31 12.70 0.15
C LEU A 207 -12.75 11.28 0.07
N MET A 208 -13.00 10.50 1.12
CA MET A 208 -12.50 9.13 1.26
C MET A 208 -13.18 8.42 2.42
N THR A 209 -13.18 7.10 2.34
CA THR A 209 -13.61 6.20 3.41
C THR A 209 -12.44 5.29 3.79
N LEU A 210 -12.18 5.16 5.08
CA LEU A 210 -11.12 4.32 5.62
C LEU A 210 -11.69 3.15 6.42
N SER A 211 -11.22 1.95 6.13
CA SER A 211 -11.62 0.76 6.88
C SER A 211 -10.92 0.68 8.24
N PRO A 212 -11.60 0.16 9.27
CA PRO A 212 -11.01 0.03 10.59
C PRO A 212 -9.83 -0.93 10.54
N VAL A 213 -8.80 -0.63 11.33
CA VAL A 213 -7.74 -1.59 11.62
C VAL A 213 -8.38 -2.73 12.38
N HIS A 214 -8.53 -3.88 11.72
CA HIS A 214 -8.98 -5.07 12.39
C HIS A 214 -7.92 -5.42 13.43
N SER A 215 -8.34 -5.54 14.69
CA SER A 215 -7.49 -6.09 15.73
C SER A 215 -7.15 -7.51 15.32
N HIS A 216 -5.93 -7.74 14.83
CA HIS A 216 -5.41 -9.08 14.57
C HIS A 216 -5.32 -9.90 15.86
#